data_AF-A0A381L2J2-F1
#
_entry.id   AF-A0A381L2J2-F1
#
_cell.length_a   1.000
_cell.length_b   1.000
_cell.length_c   1.000
_cell.angle_alpha   90.00
_cell.angle_beta   90.00
_cell.angle_gamma   90.00
#
_symmetry.space_group_name_H-M   'P 1'
#
loop_
_entity.id
_entity.type
_entity.pdbx_description
1 polymer ?
#
loop_
_entity_poly.entity_id
_entity_poly.type
_entity_poly.pdbx_seq_one_letter_code
_entity_poly.pdbx_strand_id
1 'polypeptide(L)'
;MSCVFAFLLSTVGRFVLVGMGPSNDHYSVHKAPGLKTFPLLEREHHIFTSVPKYQHHGTYHTIYCSFRLTQSEIVRKFDDYISHHEARLTENDLSDANQESDDYLKTLFSIEEDQNAERRCLKFMEKINRISEKNYMSNSRLKFSCSMNAIAGLAFKGKVGIDGDYRCFAPVVNGHEYLITADKPIHMSDLLPKRALLHHQKSPSLTNALVWYQGNLLVFKKKTVQRESKWAFQAVPYMRNIKTQRVY
;
A
#
# COMPACT_ATOMS: atom_id res chain seq x y z
N MET A 1 -14.58 -12.78 21.66
CA MET A 1 -13.33 -13.17 20.96
C MET A 1 -12.93 -12.02 20.06
N SER A 2 -11.71 -11.53 20.20
CA SER A 2 -11.15 -10.41 19.43
C SER A 2 -10.12 -10.92 18.45
N CYS A 3 -10.09 -10.41 17.23
CA CYS A 3 -9.11 -10.81 16.23
C CYS A 3 -8.56 -9.61 15.45
N VAL A 4 -7.32 -9.74 15.00
CA VAL A 4 -6.62 -8.79 14.12
C VAL A 4 -6.09 -9.57 12.94
N PHE A 5 -6.40 -9.12 11.73
CA PHE A 5 -5.83 -9.65 10.50
C PHE A 5 -4.46 -9.05 10.27
N ALA A 6 -3.51 -9.86 9.84
CA ALA A 6 -2.19 -9.38 9.45
C ALA A 6 -1.90 -9.81 8.02
N PHE A 7 -1.38 -8.89 7.22
CA PHE A 7 -0.96 -9.10 5.85
C PHE A 7 0.53 -8.82 5.75
N LEU A 8 1.28 -9.68 5.07
CA LEU A 8 2.70 -9.56 4.85
C LEU A 8 2.97 -9.51 3.35
N LEU A 9 3.62 -8.44 2.91
CA LEU A 9 4.26 -8.39 1.61
C LEU A 9 5.74 -8.77 1.79
N SER A 10 6.06 -10.05 1.58
CA SER A 10 7.39 -10.59 1.90
C SER A 10 8.49 -10.11 0.94
N THR A 11 8.11 -9.64 -0.24
CA THR A 11 9.03 -9.04 -1.23
C THR A 11 9.72 -7.78 -0.71
N VAL A 12 9.01 -6.94 0.04
CA VAL A 12 9.54 -5.67 0.59
C VAL A 12 9.62 -5.65 2.11
N GLY A 13 9.32 -6.78 2.76
CA GLY A 13 9.33 -6.90 4.22
C GLY A 13 8.40 -5.89 4.88
N ARG A 14 7.10 -5.94 4.56
CA ARG A 14 6.12 -5.01 5.12
C ARG A 14 4.88 -5.72 5.64
N PHE A 15 4.47 -5.39 6.86
CA PHE A 15 3.24 -5.84 7.48
C PHE A 15 2.16 -4.77 7.44
N VAL A 16 0.92 -5.20 7.31
CA VAL A 16 -0.27 -4.39 7.60
C VAL A 16 -1.14 -5.15 8.59
N LEU A 17 -1.49 -4.49 9.69
CA LEU A 17 -2.46 -5.00 10.66
C LEU A 17 -3.81 -4.32 10.44
N VAL A 18 -4.87 -5.11 10.41
CA VAL A 18 -6.25 -4.67 10.26
C VAL A 18 -7.10 -5.28 11.36
N GLY A 19 -7.59 -4.45 12.28
CA GLY A 19 -8.60 -4.82 13.27
C GLY A 19 -9.95 -4.23 12.89
N MET A 20 -11.04 -4.96 13.12
CA MET A 20 -12.41 -4.43 12.98
C MET A 20 -13.17 -4.64 14.28
N GLY A 21 -13.61 -3.56 14.91
CA GLY A 21 -14.28 -3.60 16.20
C GLY A 21 -15.39 -2.55 16.28
N PRO A 22 -16.46 -2.79 17.04
CA PRO A 22 -17.65 -1.91 17.07
C PRO A 22 -17.37 -0.45 17.46
N SER A 23 -16.21 -0.16 18.06
CA SER A 23 -15.80 1.19 18.46
C SER A 23 -14.32 1.48 18.20
N ASN A 24 -13.58 0.55 17.58
CA ASN A 24 -12.13 0.61 17.53
C ASN A 24 -11.59 -0.27 16.41
N ASP A 25 -11.72 0.21 15.18
CA ASP A 25 -11.02 -0.42 14.07
C ASP A 25 -9.59 0.13 13.99
N HIS A 26 -8.68 -0.73 13.55
CA HIS A 26 -7.26 -0.46 13.57
C HIS A 26 -6.66 -0.67 12.19
N TYR A 27 -5.79 0.24 11.77
CA TYR A 27 -4.94 0.10 10.59
C TYR A 27 -3.54 0.60 10.92
N SER A 28 -2.55 -0.29 10.89
CA SER A 28 -1.15 0.09 11.02
C SER A 28 -0.29 -0.62 9.99
N VAL A 29 0.82 0.02 9.64
CA VAL A 29 1.80 -0.47 8.66
C VAL A 29 3.15 -0.53 9.34
N HIS A 30 3.80 -1.68 9.28
CA HIS A 30 5.05 -1.96 9.99
C HIS A 30 6.10 -2.53 9.04
N LYS A 31 7.38 -2.30 9.33
CA LYS A 31 8.47 -3.04 8.66
C LYS A 31 8.55 -4.44 9.25
N ALA A 32 8.88 -5.41 8.40
CA ALA A 32 9.11 -6.77 8.85
C ALA A 32 10.58 -6.92 9.26
N PRO A 33 10.88 -7.24 10.53
CA PRO A 33 12.26 -7.51 10.94
C PRO A 33 12.73 -8.83 10.32
N GLY A 34 13.97 -8.82 9.80
CA GLY A 34 14.81 -9.96 9.39
C GLY A 34 14.16 -11.10 8.59
N LEU A 35 13.27 -11.85 9.23
CA LEU A 35 12.80 -13.17 8.80
C LEU A 35 11.63 -13.17 7.81
N LYS A 36 11.14 -12.03 7.31
CA LYS A 36 10.02 -11.95 6.33
C LYS A 36 8.89 -12.96 6.64
N THR A 37 8.59 -13.16 7.92
CA THR A 37 7.59 -14.10 8.44
C THR A 37 6.83 -13.45 9.57
N PHE A 38 5.57 -13.84 9.75
CA PHE A 38 4.73 -13.30 10.81
C PHE A 38 5.30 -13.59 12.21
N PRO A 39 5.35 -12.60 13.11
CA PRO A 39 5.67 -12.80 14.51
C PRO A 39 4.84 -13.91 15.13
N LEU A 40 5.52 -14.87 15.77
CA LEU A 40 4.86 -15.86 16.60
C LEU A 40 4.72 -15.28 18.01
N LEU A 41 3.59 -14.61 18.26
CA LEU A 41 3.25 -14.11 19.60
C LEU A 41 2.89 -15.33 20.47
N GLU A 42 3.78 -15.69 21.40
CA GLU A 42 3.68 -16.94 22.17
C GLU A 42 2.35 -17.12 22.93
N ARG A 43 2.03 -18.38 23.25
CA ARG A 43 0.81 -18.82 23.94
C ARG A 43 0.59 -18.18 25.32
N GLU A 44 1.64 -17.68 25.97
CA GLU A 44 1.55 -16.97 27.25
C GLU A 44 0.68 -15.71 27.16
N HIS A 45 0.55 -15.13 25.96
CA HIS A 45 -0.29 -13.96 25.70
C HIS A 45 -1.74 -14.32 25.40
N HIS A 46 -2.12 -15.61 25.42
CA HIS A 46 -3.44 -16.09 25.01
C HIS A 46 -3.83 -15.63 23.59
N ILE A 47 -2.84 -15.51 22.71
CA ILE A 47 -3.02 -15.19 21.29
C ILE A 47 -2.84 -16.48 20.49
N PHE A 48 -3.82 -16.78 19.65
CA PHE A 48 -3.82 -17.89 18.72
C PHE A 48 -3.61 -17.35 17.31
N THR A 49 -2.67 -17.95 16.58
CA THR A 49 -2.29 -17.50 15.24
C THR A 49 -2.39 -18.67 14.26
N SER A 50 -2.98 -18.43 13.09
CA SER A 50 -2.90 -19.39 11.99
C SER A 50 -1.54 -19.27 11.30
N VAL A 51 -0.71 -20.30 11.33
CA VAL A 51 0.61 -20.23 10.66
C VAL A 51 0.40 -20.47 9.15
N PRO A 52 0.65 -19.49 8.27
CA PRO A 52 0.54 -19.72 6.84
C PRO A 52 1.71 -20.59 6.36
N LYS A 53 1.47 -21.40 5.32
CA LYS A 53 2.55 -22.08 4.61
C LYS A 53 3.25 -21.08 3.70
N TYR A 54 4.47 -20.72 4.04
CA TYR A 54 5.34 -19.92 3.17
C TYR A 54 5.88 -20.82 2.06
N GLN A 55 5.61 -20.48 0.81
CA GLN A 55 6.10 -21.27 -0.33
C GLN A 55 7.11 -20.48 -1.15
N HIS A 56 6.88 -19.17 -1.42
CA HIS A 56 7.75 -18.30 -2.22
C HIS A 56 7.69 -16.81 -1.79
N HIS A 57 8.34 -15.87 -2.50
CA HIS A 57 8.06 -14.45 -2.27
C HIS A 57 6.64 -14.09 -2.71
N GLY A 58 5.95 -13.24 -1.95
CA GLY A 58 4.57 -12.89 -2.26
C GLY A 58 3.83 -12.23 -1.11
N THR A 59 2.50 -12.26 -1.22
CA THR A 59 1.64 -11.79 -0.14
C THR A 59 1.11 -12.96 0.67
N TYR A 60 1.27 -12.85 1.99
CA TYR A 60 0.74 -13.78 2.95
C TYR A 60 -0.24 -13.07 3.87
N HIS A 61 -1.15 -13.82 4.48
CA HIS A 61 -2.01 -13.31 5.53
C HIS A 61 -2.14 -14.32 6.67
N THR A 62 -2.38 -13.81 7.86
CA THR A 62 -2.70 -14.58 9.06
C THR A 62 -3.72 -13.82 9.89
N ILE A 63 -4.22 -14.46 10.93
CA ILE A 63 -5.10 -13.86 11.92
C ILE A 63 -4.54 -14.13 13.32
N TYR A 64 -4.50 -13.08 14.14
CA TYR A 64 -4.17 -13.14 15.56
C TYR A 64 -5.46 -12.98 16.35
N CYS A 65 -5.85 -13.99 17.12
CA CYS A 65 -7.10 -13.98 17.89
C CYS A 65 -6.84 -14.23 19.37
N SER A 66 -7.63 -13.60 20.24
CA SER A 66 -7.63 -13.87 21.68
C SER A 66 -9.05 -13.88 22.25
N PHE A 67 -9.26 -14.74 23.25
CA PHE A 67 -10.46 -14.72 24.09
C PHE A 67 -10.33 -13.76 25.27
N ARG A 68 -9.12 -13.33 25.61
CA ARG A 68 -8.84 -12.48 26.78
C ARG A 68 -8.47 -11.05 26.41
N LEU A 69 -7.75 -10.87 25.30
CA LEU A 69 -7.28 -9.57 24.87
C LEU A 69 -8.27 -8.89 23.92
N THR A 70 -8.33 -7.57 24.01
CA THR A 70 -8.94 -6.68 23.02
C THR A 70 -8.05 -6.54 21.79
N GLN A 71 -8.57 -5.94 20.72
CA GLN A 71 -7.81 -5.72 19.49
C GLN A 71 -6.60 -4.80 19.72
N SER A 72 -6.77 -3.71 20.48
CA SER A 72 -5.67 -2.80 20.80
C SER A 72 -4.57 -3.47 21.62
N GLU A 73 -4.91 -4.39 22.52
CA GLU A 73 -3.92 -5.14 23.28
C GLU A 73 -3.16 -6.13 22.39
N ILE A 74 -3.84 -6.79 21.46
CA ILE A 74 -3.19 -7.67 20.46
C ILE A 74 -2.21 -6.85 19.60
N VAL A 75 -2.64 -5.69 19.11
CA VAL A 75 -1.78 -4.77 18.33
C VAL A 75 -0.58 -4.33 19.14
N ARG A 76 -0.78 -3.88 20.38
CA ARG A 76 0.32 -3.45 21.25
C ARG A 76 1.33 -4.56 21.48
N LYS A 77 0.88 -5.80 21.70
CA LYS A 77 1.76 -6.96 21.84
C LYS A 77 2.56 -7.24 20.57
N PHE A 78 1.96 -7.04 19.40
CA PHE A 78 2.66 -7.12 18.13
C PHE A 78 3.73 -6.03 18.01
N ASP A 79 3.38 -4.78 18.32
CA ASP A 79 4.29 -3.63 18.22
C ASP A 79 5.47 -3.77 19.20
N ASP A 80 5.21 -4.24 20.42
CA ASP A 80 6.24 -4.57 21.42
C ASP A 80 7.19 -5.63 20.87
N TYR A 81 6.68 -6.72 20.27
CA TYR A 81 7.52 -7.78 19.69
C TYR A 81 8.45 -7.24 18.59
N ILE A 82 7.90 -6.48 17.65
CA ILE A 82 8.67 -5.91 16.53
C ILE A 82 9.77 -5.00 17.06
N SER A 83 9.44 -4.11 18.00
CA SER A 83 10.39 -3.15 18.57
C SER A 83 11.56 -3.84 19.30
N HIS A 84 11.27 -4.89 20.08
CA HIS A 84 12.31 -5.66 20.77
C HIS A 84 13.18 -6.48 19.81
N HIS A 85 12.60 -6.99 18.73
CA HIS A 85 13.35 -7.75 17.74
C HIS A 85 14.26 -6.84 16.91
N GLU A 86 13.79 -5.67 16.48
CA GLU A 86 14.62 -4.66 15.80
C GLU A 86 15.83 -4.24 16.67
N ALA A 87 15.64 -4.07 17.98
CA ALA A 87 16.71 -3.73 18.90
C ALA A 87 17.73 -4.86 19.15
N ARG A 88 17.39 -6.11 18.80
CA ARG A 88 18.22 -7.30 19.03
C ARG A 88 18.95 -7.79 17.79
N LEU A 89 18.60 -7.30 16.60
CA LEU A 89 19.31 -7.64 15.37
C LEU A 89 20.76 -7.18 15.48
N THR A 90 21.68 -8.13 15.59
CA THR A 90 23.12 -7.88 15.45
C THR A 90 23.51 -7.94 13.98
N GLU A 91 24.59 -7.27 13.56
CA GLU A 91 25.07 -7.28 12.16
C GLU A 91 25.22 -8.70 11.57
N ASN A 92 25.38 -9.71 12.42
CA ASN A 92 25.50 -11.11 12.03
C ASN A 92 24.18 -11.74 11.54
N ASP A 93 23.01 -11.31 12.03
CA ASP A 93 21.71 -11.86 11.60
C ASP A 93 21.30 -11.44 10.18
N LEU A 94 21.98 -10.42 9.62
CA LEU A 94 21.82 -9.97 8.24
C LEU A 94 22.60 -10.86 7.24
N SER A 95 23.57 -11.65 7.71
CA SER A 95 24.45 -12.46 6.86
C SER A 95 23.92 -13.85 6.51
N ASP A 96 22.97 -14.38 7.28
CA ASP A 96 22.29 -15.66 6.98
C ASP A 96 21.15 -15.51 5.94
N ALA A 97 20.91 -14.29 5.44
CA ALA A 97 20.01 -14.00 4.32
C ALA A 97 20.66 -14.20 2.93
N ASN A 98 21.88 -14.74 2.87
CA ASN A 98 22.68 -14.86 1.64
C ASN A 98 22.49 -16.18 0.88
N GLN A 99 21.29 -16.76 0.94
CA GLN A 99 20.85 -17.64 -0.14
C GLN A 99 19.89 -16.83 -1.01
N GLU A 100 20.49 -15.91 -1.77
CA GLU A 100 19.79 -15.04 -2.72
C GLU A 100 19.01 -15.91 -3.72
N SER A 101 17.69 -15.95 -3.55
CA SER A 101 16.82 -16.46 -4.59
C SER A 101 16.83 -15.50 -5.77
N ASP A 102 16.93 -16.00 -7.00
CA ASP A 102 16.78 -15.21 -8.24
C ASP A 102 15.55 -14.28 -8.22
N ASP A 103 14.50 -14.68 -7.51
CA ASP A 103 13.26 -13.92 -7.38
C ASP A 103 13.40 -12.70 -6.43
N TYR A 104 14.29 -12.79 -5.43
CA TYR A 104 14.67 -11.65 -4.58
C TYR A 104 15.51 -10.64 -5.36
N LEU A 105 16.52 -11.09 -6.11
CA LEU A 105 17.33 -10.23 -6.96
C LEU A 105 16.46 -9.51 -8.00
N LYS A 106 15.55 -10.23 -8.68
CA LYS A 106 14.57 -9.62 -9.60
C LYS A 106 13.70 -8.55 -8.93
N THR A 107 13.29 -8.79 -7.68
CA THR A 107 12.51 -7.83 -6.90
C THR A 107 13.34 -6.59 -6.57
N LEU A 108 14.59 -6.76 -6.13
CA LEU A 108 15.50 -5.66 -5.81
C LEU A 108 15.78 -4.81 -7.06
N PHE A 109 16.06 -5.44 -8.21
CA PHE A 109 16.21 -4.75 -9.48
C PHE A 109 14.93 -3.98 -9.88
N SER A 110 13.74 -4.55 -9.64
CA SER A 110 12.48 -3.86 -9.92
C SER A 110 12.28 -2.63 -9.02
N ILE A 111 12.68 -2.70 -7.74
CA ILE A 111 12.63 -1.56 -6.82
C ILE A 111 13.59 -0.46 -7.27
N GLU A 112 14.80 -0.81 -7.67
CA GLU A 112 15.77 0.17 -8.19
C GLU A 112 15.30 0.80 -9.49
N GLU A 113 14.72 0.03 -10.40
CA GLU A 113 14.14 0.52 -11.65
C GLU A 113 13.01 1.53 -11.38
N ASP A 114 12.09 1.21 -10.45
CA ASP A 114 11.00 2.10 -10.05
C ASP A 114 11.56 3.40 -9.42
N GLN A 115 12.55 3.32 -8.53
CA GLN A 115 13.19 4.50 -7.94
C GLN A 115 13.89 5.36 -9.00
N ASN A 116 14.54 4.74 -9.98
CA ASN A 116 15.19 5.44 -11.08
C ASN A 116 14.16 6.09 -12.02
N ALA A 117 13.03 5.43 -12.27
CA ALA A 117 11.92 5.99 -13.04
C ALA A 117 11.30 7.22 -12.33
N GLU A 118 11.07 7.13 -11.02
CA GLU A 118 10.62 8.28 -10.22
C GLU A 118 11.62 9.44 -10.27
N ARG A 119 12.92 9.17 -10.09
CA ARG A 119 13.96 10.19 -10.11
C ARG A 119 14.03 10.90 -11.47
N ARG A 120 13.94 10.15 -12.57
CA ARG A 120 13.90 10.71 -13.92
C ARG A 120 12.64 11.57 -14.13
N CYS A 121 11.50 11.08 -13.67
CA CYS A 121 10.24 11.81 -13.78
C CYS A 121 10.27 13.12 -13.00
N LEU A 122 10.76 13.11 -11.75
CA LEU A 122 10.86 14.32 -10.93
C LEU A 122 11.77 15.38 -11.57
N LYS A 123 12.95 14.97 -12.05
CA LYS A 123 13.86 15.87 -12.79
C LYS A 123 13.21 16.47 -14.04
N PHE A 124 12.38 15.70 -14.73
CA PHE A 124 11.61 16.21 -15.86
C PHE A 124 10.59 17.25 -15.41
N MET A 125 9.84 16.99 -14.32
CA MET A 125 8.86 17.91 -13.73
C MET A 125 9.51 19.24 -13.31
N GLU A 126 10.65 19.19 -12.63
CA GLU A 126 11.45 20.36 -12.24
C GLU A 126 11.80 21.24 -13.45
N LYS A 127 12.04 20.63 -14.62
CA LYS A 127 12.37 21.35 -15.86
C LYS A 127 11.14 21.98 -16.52
N ILE A 128 10.01 21.30 -16.56
CA ILE A 128 8.81 21.76 -17.30
C ILE A 128 7.93 22.72 -16.49
N ASN A 129 7.93 22.63 -15.17
CA ASN A 129 7.13 23.50 -14.31
C ASN A 129 7.63 24.96 -14.31
N ARG A 130 8.88 25.18 -14.73
CA ARG A 130 9.42 26.52 -15.01
C ARG A 130 8.82 27.17 -16.27
N ILE A 131 8.06 26.41 -17.06
CA ILE A 131 7.64 26.79 -18.43
C ILE A 131 6.11 26.78 -18.60
N SER A 132 5.38 25.93 -17.87
CA SER A 132 3.92 25.76 -18.01
C SER A 132 3.21 25.74 -16.66
N GLU A 133 2.06 26.38 -16.58
CA GLU A 133 1.22 26.40 -15.36
C GLU A 133 0.44 25.09 -15.14
N LYS A 134 0.23 24.27 -16.18
CA LYS A 134 -0.54 23.02 -16.07
C LYS A 134 0.12 21.87 -16.82
N ASN A 135 0.26 20.73 -16.13
CA ASN A 135 0.83 19.51 -16.68
C ASN A 135 -0.25 18.43 -16.77
N TYR A 136 -0.80 18.23 -17.96
CA TYR A 136 -1.84 17.21 -18.17
C TYR A 136 -1.23 15.82 -18.35
N MET A 137 -1.87 14.78 -17.80
CA MET A 137 -1.45 13.38 -17.99
C MET A 137 -1.52 12.92 -19.44
N SER A 138 -2.39 13.54 -20.24
CA SER A 138 -2.44 13.32 -21.68
C SER A 138 -1.26 13.92 -22.46
N ASN A 139 -0.42 14.77 -21.84
CA ASN A 139 0.72 15.38 -22.49
C ASN A 139 1.76 14.32 -22.90
N SER A 140 2.09 14.28 -24.19
CA SER A 140 3.02 13.29 -24.75
C SER A 140 4.42 13.35 -24.15
N ARG A 141 4.92 14.55 -23.81
CA ARG A 141 6.25 14.73 -23.20
C ARG A 141 6.29 14.17 -21.78
N LEU A 142 5.21 14.40 -21.03
CA LEU A 142 5.06 13.84 -19.68
C LEU A 142 4.96 12.31 -19.77
N LYS A 143 4.09 11.79 -20.66
CA LYS A 143 3.92 10.34 -20.88
C LYS A 143 5.21 9.63 -21.30
N PHE A 144 6.07 10.29 -22.09
CA PHE A 144 7.35 9.73 -22.52
C PHE A 144 8.39 9.70 -21.39
N SER A 145 8.35 10.68 -20.48
CA SER A 145 9.37 10.85 -19.43
C SER A 145 8.98 10.21 -18.09
N CYS A 146 7.68 10.02 -17.87
CA CYS A 146 7.12 9.56 -16.61
C CYS A 146 6.17 8.38 -16.86
N SER A 147 6.51 7.22 -16.28
CA SER A 147 5.56 6.12 -16.19
C SER A 147 4.46 6.45 -15.17
N MET A 148 3.33 5.75 -15.29
CA MET A 148 2.22 5.93 -14.38
C MET A 148 2.56 5.54 -12.94
N ASN A 149 3.27 4.42 -12.76
CA ASN A 149 3.78 3.99 -11.46
C ASN A 149 4.74 5.03 -10.84
N ALA A 150 5.59 5.67 -11.65
CA ALA A 150 6.48 6.72 -11.16
C ALA A 150 5.71 7.97 -10.70
N ILE A 151 4.70 8.42 -11.46
CA ILE A 151 3.83 9.54 -11.05
C ILE A 151 3.11 9.21 -9.74
N ALA A 152 2.53 8.02 -9.66
CA ALA A 152 1.87 7.51 -8.46
C ALA A 152 2.79 7.46 -7.25
N GLY A 153 4.02 6.93 -7.40
CA GLY A 153 5.01 6.85 -6.34
C GLY A 153 5.45 8.21 -5.84
N LEU A 154 5.70 9.16 -6.76
CA LEU A 154 6.02 10.55 -6.41
C LEU A 154 4.85 11.24 -5.68
N ALA A 155 3.61 11.00 -6.12
CA ALA A 155 2.43 11.59 -5.50
C ALA A 155 2.21 11.04 -4.09
N PHE A 156 2.42 9.73 -3.91
CA PHE A 156 2.34 9.09 -2.60
C PHE A 156 3.42 9.62 -1.64
N LYS A 157 4.61 9.94 -2.16
CA LYS A 157 5.71 10.57 -1.43
C LYS A 157 5.50 12.08 -1.21
N GLY A 158 4.39 12.65 -1.66
CA GLY A 158 4.07 14.08 -1.53
C GLY A 158 4.95 15.00 -2.39
N LYS A 159 5.71 14.46 -3.34
CA LYS A 159 6.61 15.25 -4.20
C LYS A 159 5.89 15.91 -5.37
N VAL A 160 4.75 15.35 -5.79
CA VAL A 160 3.89 15.93 -6.83
C VAL A 160 2.44 15.86 -6.38
N GLY A 161 1.65 16.87 -6.73
CA GLY A 161 0.20 16.89 -6.52
C GLY A 161 -0.54 16.36 -7.73
N ILE A 162 -1.66 15.68 -7.51
CA ILE A 162 -2.57 15.23 -8.59
C ILE A 162 -3.94 15.88 -8.43
N ASP A 163 -4.41 16.56 -9.47
CA ASP A 163 -5.77 17.09 -9.57
C ASP A 163 -6.53 16.53 -10.79
N GLY A 164 -7.73 17.03 -11.04
CA GLY A 164 -8.60 16.56 -12.13
C GLY A 164 -9.54 15.41 -11.75
N ASP A 165 -10.34 14.99 -12.71
CA ASP A 165 -11.45 14.05 -12.50
C ASP A 165 -10.99 12.61 -12.17
N TYR A 166 -9.80 12.24 -12.63
CA TYR A 166 -9.24 10.88 -12.48
C TYR A 166 -8.16 10.79 -11.39
N ARG A 167 -8.07 11.76 -10.48
CA ARG A 167 -7.00 11.88 -9.46
C ARG A 167 -6.97 10.82 -8.35
N CYS A 168 -7.95 9.93 -8.29
CA CYS A 168 -8.23 9.13 -7.09
C CYS A 168 -7.14 8.10 -6.73
N PHE A 169 -6.21 7.83 -7.65
CA PHE A 169 -5.05 6.97 -7.38
C PHE A 169 -4.03 7.62 -6.44
N ALA A 170 -4.04 8.94 -6.27
CA ALA A 170 -3.11 9.66 -5.41
C ALA A 170 -3.80 10.19 -4.13
N PRO A 171 -3.05 10.35 -3.03
CA PRO A 171 -3.55 11.04 -1.84
C PRO A 171 -4.02 12.46 -2.15
N VAL A 172 -5.07 12.92 -1.45
CA VAL A 172 -5.48 14.33 -1.50
C VAL A 172 -4.50 15.13 -0.66
N VAL A 173 -3.82 16.09 -1.27
CA VAL A 173 -2.85 16.93 -0.60
C VAL A 173 -3.02 18.37 -1.07
N ASN A 174 -2.90 19.32 -0.15
CA ASN A 174 -3.09 20.75 -0.39
C ASN A 174 -1.75 21.40 -0.68
N GLY A 175 -1.63 22.06 -1.84
CA GLY A 175 -0.46 22.84 -2.21
C GLY A 175 0.75 21.96 -2.57
N HIS A 176 1.13 21.96 -3.84
CA HIS A 176 2.34 21.32 -4.32
C HIS A 176 3.07 22.22 -5.29
N GLU A 177 4.39 22.14 -5.27
CA GLU A 177 5.24 22.83 -6.25
C GLU A 177 4.94 22.33 -7.66
N TYR A 178 4.79 21.01 -7.83
CA TYR A 178 4.50 20.37 -9.12
C TYR A 178 3.10 19.78 -9.10
N LEU A 179 2.21 20.28 -9.97
CA LEU A 179 0.84 19.80 -10.13
C LEU A 179 0.67 19.08 -11.47
N ILE A 180 0.04 17.90 -11.43
CA ILE A 180 -0.32 17.12 -12.61
C ILE A 180 -1.85 16.93 -12.64
N THR A 181 -2.45 17.28 -13.77
CA THR A 181 -3.89 17.11 -14.00
C THR A 181 -4.20 15.78 -14.65
N ALA A 182 -4.90 14.93 -13.89
CA ALA A 182 -5.44 13.65 -14.35
C ALA A 182 -6.70 13.85 -15.19
N ASP A 183 -6.47 14.22 -16.45
CA ASP A 183 -7.50 14.51 -17.46
C ASP A 183 -7.99 13.27 -18.22
N LYS A 184 -7.33 12.11 -18.03
CA LYS A 184 -7.70 10.84 -18.65
C LYS A 184 -7.72 9.70 -17.63
N PRO A 185 -8.50 8.65 -17.89
CA PRO A 185 -8.49 7.44 -17.06
C PRO A 185 -7.14 6.77 -17.09
N ILE A 186 -6.85 6.07 -16.00
CA ILE A 186 -5.62 5.32 -15.83
C ILE A 186 -5.97 3.83 -15.76
N HIS A 187 -5.23 3.03 -16.51
CA HIS A 187 -5.36 1.59 -16.42
C HIS A 187 -4.65 1.08 -15.17
N MET A 188 -5.31 0.17 -14.44
CA MET A 188 -4.74 -0.42 -13.23
C MET A 188 -3.46 -1.20 -13.46
N SER A 189 -3.31 -1.79 -14.65
CA SER A 189 -2.07 -2.44 -15.08
C SER A 189 -0.86 -1.50 -15.07
N ASP A 190 -1.09 -0.19 -15.20
CA ASP A 190 -0.03 0.80 -15.27
C ASP A 190 0.38 1.28 -13.86
N LEU A 191 -0.49 1.05 -12.86
CA LEU A 191 -0.30 1.42 -11.46
C LEU A 191 0.12 0.25 -10.58
N LEU A 192 -0.33 -0.96 -10.91
CA LEU A 192 -0.17 -2.13 -10.07
C LEU A 192 0.76 -3.17 -10.71
N PRO A 193 1.72 -3.72 -9.94
CA PRO A 193 2.44 -4.89 -10.39
C PRO A 193 1.49 -6.08 -10.58
N LYS A 194 1.86 -7.02 -11.46
CA LYS A 194 1.02 -8.17 -11.88
C LYS A 194 0.46 -9.04 -10.73
N ARG A 195 1.04 -8.96 -9.52
CA ARG A 195 0.64 -9.74 -8.33
C ARG A 195 0.12 -8.87 -7.16
N ALA A 196 -0.26 -7.62 -7.43
CA ALA A 196 -0.76 -6.71 -6.39
C ALA A 196 -2.18 -7.03 -5.91
N LEU A 197 -2.97 -7.76 -6.70
CA LEU A 197 -4.35 -8.11 -6.38
C LEU A 197 -4.40 -9.27 -5.39
N LEU A 198 -4.95 -9.03 -4.19
CA LEU A 198 -5.11 -10.06 -3.17
C LEU A 198 -6.48 -10.71 -3.22
N HIS A 199 -7.51 -9.89 -3.44
CA HIS A 199 -8.88 -10.35 -3.48
C HIS A 199 -9.70 -9.44 -4.37
N HIS A 200 -10.69 -10.00 -5.05
CA HIS A 200 -11.70 -9.21 -5.76
C HIS A 200 -13.08 -9.78 -5.49
N GLN A 201 -14.03 -8.90 -5.25
CA GLN A 201 -15.44 -9.24 -5.13
C GLN A 201 -16.19 -8.55 -6.26
N LYS A 202 -16.86 -9.36 -7.08
CA LYS A 202 -17.73 -8.88 -8.14
C LYS A 202 -19.18 -9.02 -7.69
N SER A 203 -19.88 -7.89 -7.56
CA SER A 203 -21.33 -7.84 -7.43
C SER A 203 -21.92 -7.09 -8.63
N PRO A 204 -23.22 -7.24 -8.93
CA PRO A 204 -23.86 -6.57 -10.08
C PRO A 204 -23.69 -5.05 -10.10
N SER A 205 -23.58 -4.41 -8.93
CA SER A 205 -23.51 -2.95 -8.77
C SER A 205 -22.15 -2.44 -8.29
N LEU A 206 -21.26 -3.30 -7.78
CA LEU A 206 -20.00 -2.90 -7.19
C LEU A 206 -18.90 -3.94 -7.43
N THR A 207 -17.76 -3.48 -7.94
CA THR A 207 -16.53 -4.28 -8.01
C THR A 207 -15.52 -3.68 -7.04
N ASN A 208 -15.16 -4.46 -6.02
CA ASN A 208 -14.15 -4.09 -5.04
C ASN A 208 -12.92 -4.98 -5.21
N ALA A 209 -11.73 -4.40 -5.13
CA ALA A 209 -10.47 -5.11 -5.17
C ALA A 209 -9.61 -4.71 -3.97
N LEU A 210 -9.16 -5.69 -3.20
CA LEU A 210 -8.15 -5.49 -2.16
C LEU A 210 -6.77 -5.65 -2.79
N VAL A 211 -5.96 -4.59 -2.76
CA VAL A 211 -4.68 -4.54 -3.47
C VAL A 211 -3.56 -3.96 -2.60
N TRP A 212 -2.33 -4.40 -2.86
CA TRP A 212 -1.15 -3.66 -2.45
C TRP A 212 -0.90 -2.50 -3.39
N TYR A 213 -0.81 -1.29 -2.84
CA TYR A 213 -0.49 -0.09 -3.59
C TYR A 213 0.45 0.80 -2.78
N GLN A 214 1.63 1.10 -3.34
CA GLN A 214 2.67 1.88 -2.66
C GLN A 214 3.02 1.32 -1.26
N GLY A 215 2.98 -0.02 -1.16
CA GLY A 215 3.19 -0.78 0.08
C GLY A 215 2.12 -0.55 1.15
N ASN A 216 0.92 -0.11 0.78
CA ASN A 216 -0.23 -0.03 1.66
C ASN A 216 -1.31 -0.97 1.14
N LEU A 217 -2.10 -1.52 2.06
CA LEU A 217 -3.26 -2.30 1.70
C LEU A 217 -4.45 -1.38 1.50
N LEU A 218 -5.02 -1.35 0.29
CA LEU A 218 -6.11 -0.45 -0.08
C LEU A 218 -7.26 -1.19 -0.76
N VAL A 219 -8.48 -0.70 -0.56
CA VAL A 219 -9.67 -1.19 -1.27
C VAL A 219 -9.97 -0.27 -2.44
N PHE A 220 -9.83 -0.82 -3.64
CA PHE A 220 -10.09 -0.17 -4.92
C PHE A 220 -11.55 -0.44 -5.30
N LYS A 221 -12.37 0.61 -5.36
CA LYS A 221 -13.80 0.51 -5.74
C LYS A 221 -14.02 1.02 -7.16
N LYS A 222 -14.82 0.30 -7.95
CA LYS A 222 -15.29 0.81 -9.24
C LYS A 222 -16.30 1.94 -9.03
N LYS A 223 -15.97 3.15 -9.50
CA LYS A 223 -16.90 4.27 -9.63
C LYS A 223 -17.18 4.54 -11.10
N THR A 224 -18.44 4.78 -11.44
CA THR A 224 -18.84 5.29 -12.77
C THR A 224 -18.78 6.82 -12.73
N VAL A 225 -17.91 7.43 -13.53
CA VAL A 225 -17.89 8.89 -13.73
C VAL A 225 -18.91 9.23 -14.83
N GLN A 226 -19.74 10.27 -14.63
CA GLN A 226 -20.82 10.58 -15.58
C GLN A 226 -20.27 10.86 -16.99
N ARG A 227 -20.89 10.20 -17.98
CA ARG A 227 -20.65 10.19 -19.44
C ARG A 227 -19.63 9.23 -20.01
N GLU A 228 -18.77 8.61 -19.22
CA GLU A 228 -17.93 7.52 -19.73
C GLU A 228 -17.71 6.48 -18.63
N SER A 229 -17.89 5.21 -18.97
CA SER A 229 -17.69 4.03 -18.11
C SER A 229 -16.23 3.86 -17.67
N LYS A 230 -15.65 4.88 -17.03
CA LYS A 230 -14.22 5.04 -16.77
C LYS A 230 -13.94 5.01 -15.27
N TRP A 231 -12.84 4.35 -14.94
CA TRP A 231 -12.52 3.80 -13.64
C TRP A 231 -11.77 4.83 -12.80
N ALA A 232 -12.24 5.09 -11.59
CA ALA A 232 -11.50 5.83 -10.58
C ALA A 232 -11.50 5.00 -9.31
N PHE A 233 -10.35 4.94 -8.64
CA PHE A 233 -10.17 4.14 -7.43
C PHE A 233 -10.15 5.04 -6.24
N GLN A 234 -11.16 4.94 -5.38
CA GLN A 234 -11.04 5.55 -4.07
C GLN A 234 -10.11 4.68 -3.24
N ALA A 235 -8.90 5.15 -2.96
CA ALA A 235 -8.12 4.66 -1.83
C ALA A 235 -8.90 5.00 -0.55
N VAL A 236 -9.83 4.12 -0.17
CA VAL A 236 -10.41 4.21 1.17
C VAL A 236 -9.33 3.58 2.06
N PRO A 237 -8.72 4.30 3.02
CA PRO A 237 -8.31 3.59 4.22
C PRO A 237 -9.55 2.82 4.65
N TYR A 238 -9.43 1.58 5.10
CA TYR A 238 -10.56 0.68 5.41
C TYR A 238 -11.61 1.26 6.40
N MET A 239 -11.45 2.53 6.78
CA MET A 239 -11.98 3.29 7.88
C MET A 239 -12.31 4.76 7.56
N ARG A 240 -12.89 5.08 6.40
CA ARG A 240 -13.67 6.33 6.23
C ARG A 240 -14.94 6.10 5.41
N ASN A 241 -15.89 5.40 6.03
CA ASN A 241 -17.31 5.56 5.74
C ASN A 241 -17.99 6.06 7.02
N ILE A 242 -17.55 7.24 7.49
CA ILE A 242 -18.35 8.01 8.44
C ILE A 242 -19.47 8.62 7.62
N LYS A 243 -20.70 8.14 7.83
CA LYS A 243 -21.90 8.92 7.55
C LYS A 243 -21.69 10.28 8.23
N THR A 244 -21.58 11.34 7.45
CA THR A 244 -21.89 12.69 7.93
C THR A 244 -23.38 12.71 8.30
N GLN A 245 -23.71 12.25 9.50
CA GLN A 245 -24.93 12.69 10.15
C GLN A 245 -24.71 14.15 10.53
N ARG A 246 -25.32 15.04 9.76
CA ARG A 246 -25.70 16.37 10.24
C ARG A 246 -26.55 16.15 11.48
N VAL A 247 -26.07 16.61 12.62
CA VAL A 247 -26.94 16.94 13.75
C VAL A 247 -27.18 18.44 13.62
N TYR A 248 -28.44 18.79 13.42
CA TYR A 248 -28.96 20.15 13.55
C TYR A 248 -28.96 20.57 15.01
#